data_AF-A0A2N2W0B1-F1
#
_entry.id   AF-A0A2N2W0B1-F1
#
_cell.length_a   1.000
_cell.length_b   1.000
_cell.length_c   1.000
_cell.angle_alpha   90.00
_cell.angle_beta   90.00
_cell.angle_gamma   90.00
#
_symmetry.space_group_name_H-M   'P 1'
#
loop_
_entity.id
_entity.type
_entity.pdbx_description
1 polymer ?
#
loop_
_entity_poly.entity_id
_entity_poly.type
_entity_poly.pdbx_seq_one_letter_code
_entity_poly.pdbx_strand_id
1 'polypeptide(L)'
;NGKELCNAYSELNDPIDQLGRFQEQMKLSQKGDDEAMFIDMDFVRALEYGMPTCSGMGIGIDRLTMFMTNQPSIQNVLFFPQMRPEKKAPPAGDTDEAFVAIGVPEAWVPALKKYGFKTVAELKAANPNKLLNDLGGLRKKMKLDIPALKLEEIQAWIGKE
;
A
#
# COMPACT_ATOMS: atom_id res chain seq x y z
N ASN A 1 17.11 5.51 25.42
CA ASN A 1 15.84 5.52 24.65
C ASN A 1 15.73 6.56 23.54
N GLY A 2 16.48 7.68 23.52
CA GLY A 2 16.75 8.49 22.31
C GLY A 2 15.55 9.01 21.49
N LYS A 3 14.31 8.83 22.00
CA LYS A 3 13.06 9.19 21.34
C LYS A 3 12.54 10.47 21.98
N GLU A 4 11.97 11.35 21.17
CA GLU A 4 11.27 12.54 21.63
C GLU A 4 10.05 12.11 22.48
N LEU A 5 9.88 12.70 23.66
CA LEU A 5 8.79 12.38 24.59
C LEU A 5 7.81 13.55 24.75
N CYS A 6 8.35 14.75 24.65
CA CYS A 6 7.64 15.99 24.91
C CYS A 6 8.20 17.07 23.99
N ASN A 7 7.29 17.89 23.49
CA ASN A 7 7.60 19.16 22.84
C ASN A 7 6.98 20.30 23.65
N ALA A 8 7.73 21.37 23.88
CA ALA A 8 7.28 22.53 24.63
C ALA A 8 7.94 23.79 24.12
N TYR A 9 7.19 24.90 24.12
CA TYR A 9 7.67 26.19 23.64
C TYR A 9 6.87 27.32 24.29
N SER A 10 7.48 28.51 24.35
CA SER A 10 6.72 29.74 24.56
C SER A 10 5.89 29.99 23.30
N GLU A 11 4.59 30.19 23.49
CA GLU A 11 3.66 30.38 22.38
C GLU A 11 3.96 31.69 21.65
N LEU A 12 3.95 31.64 20.32
CA LEU A 12 4.03 32.84 19.51
C LEU A 12 2.68 33.52 19.53
N ASN A 13 2.60 34.68 20.19
CA ASN A 13 1.38 35.45 20.32
C ASN A 13 1.35 36.72 19.44
N ASP A 14 2.40 36.97 18.64
CA ASP A 14 2.41 38.07 17.65
C ASP A 14 1.69 37.62 16.36
N PRO A 15 0.52 38.19 16.02
CA PRO A 15 -0.23 37.81 14.83
C PRO A 15 0.50 38.10 13.51
N ILE A 16 1.36 39.13 13.48
CA ILE A 16 2.10 39.53 12.27
C ILE A 16 3.22 38.53 12.00
N ASP A 17 3.99 38.15 13.04
CA ASP A 17 5.02 37.10 12.92
C ASP A 17 4.38 35.76 12.55
N GLN A 18 3.30 35.37 13.24
CA GLN A 18 2.60 34.11 12.96
C GLN A 18 2.10 34.03 11.51
N LEU A 19 1.53 35.11 10.97
CA LEU A 19 1.11 35.18 9.57
C LEU A 19 2.30 35.09 8.61
N GLY A 20 3.42 35.76 8.91
CA GLY A 20 4.65 35.67 8.15
C GLY A 20 5.16 34.22 8.04
N ARG A 21 5.18 33.49 9.16
CA ARG A 21 5.58 32.07 9.20
C ARG A 21 4.65 31.19 8.40
N PHE A 22 3.33 31.41 8.48
CA PHE A 22 2.37 30.69 7.65
C PHE A 22 2.59 30.93 6.14
N GLN A 23 2.91 32.16 5.73
CA GLN A 23 3.24 32.45 4.33
C GLN A 23 4.54 31.77 3.88
N GLU A 24 5.54 31.65 4.76
CA GLU A 24 6.77 30.91 4.47
C GLU A 24 6.51 29.41 4.33
N GLN A 25 5.71 28.82 5.22
CA GLN A 25 5.28 27.42 5.15
C GLN A 25 4.51 27.14 3.85
N MET A 26 3.62 28.04 3.42
CA MET A 26 2.93 27.91 2.13
C MET A 26 3.91 27.91 0.94
N LYS A 27 4.99 28.71 0.99
CA LYS A 27 6.05 28.68 -0.05
C LYS A 27 6.82 27.36 -0.05
N LEU A 28 6.99 26.71 1.10
CA LEU A 28 7.58 25.37 1.21
C LEU A 28 6.63 24.30 0.66
N SER A 29 5.33 24.40 0.97
CA SER A 29 4.30 23.51 0.41
C SER A 29 4.28 23.54 -1.12
N GLN A 30 4.38 24.73 -1.73
CA GLN A 30 4.47 24.88 -3.20
C GLN A 30 5.70 24.20 -3.81
N LYS A 31 6.74 23.92 -3.02
CA LYS A 31 7.93 23.16 -3.45
C LYS A 31 7.78 21.65 -3.28
N GLY A 32 6.60 21.17 -2.88
CA GLY A 32 6.28 19.75 -2.71
C GLY A 32 6.49 19.22 -1.28
N ASP A 33 6.42 20.08 -0.27
CA ASP A 33 6.41 19.66 1.13
C ASP A 33 4.97 19.33 1.59
N ASP A 34 4.70 18.03 1.74
CA ASP A 34 3.39 17.51 2.15
C ASP A 34 3.10 17.69 3.65
N GLU A 35 4.11 18.04 4.48
CA GLU A 35 3.96 18.28 5.92
C GLU A 35 3.79 19.78 6.26
N ALA A 36 3.88 20.66 5.26
CA ALA A 36 3.77 22.10 5.45
C ALA A 36 2.37 22.52 5.91
N MET A 37 2.32 23.48 6.83
CA MET A 37 1.08 23.97 7.42
C MET A 37 0.33 24.91 6.45
N PHE A 38 -1.00 24.81 6.45
CA PHE A 38 -1.88 25.76 5.75
C PHE A 38 -2.10 27.02 6.59
N ILE A 39 -2.46 28.12 5.92
CA ILE A 39 -2.77 29.38 6.60
C ILE A 39 -4.18 29.30 7.21
N ASP A 40 -4.27 29.30 8.53
CA ASP A 40 -5.52 29.44 9.27
C ASP A 40 -5.75 30.91 9.65
N MET A 41 -6.60 31.58 8.88
CA MET A 41 -6.91 33.00 9.10
C MET A 41 -7.78 33.24 10.33
N ASP A 42 -8.57 32.26 10.77
CA ASP A 42 -9.37 32.38 11.98
C ASP A 42 -8.49 32.30 13.23
N PHE A 43 -7.44 31.46 13.20
CA PHE A 43 -6.41 31.43 14.24
C PHE A 43 -5.63 32.75 14.32
N VAL A 44 -5.18 33.29 13.18
CA VAL A 44 -4.48 34.61 13.16
C VAL A 44 -5.38 35.71 13.69
N ARG A 45 -6.65 35.75 13.26
CA ARG A 45 -7.64 36.69 13.80
C ARG A 45 -7.82 36.54 15.31
N ALA A 46 -7.82 35.31 15.84
CA ALA A 46 -7.91 35.09 17.28
C ALA A 46 -6.70 35.69 18.04
N LEU A 47 -5.49 35.62 17.46
CA LEU A 47 -4.30 36.26 18.02
C LEU A 47 -4.40 37.80 18.01
N GLU A 48 -5.02 38.39 17.00
CA GLU A 48 -5.24 39.85 16.90
C GLU A 48 -6.13 40.40 18.02
N TYR A 49 -7.02 39.58 18.59
CA TYR A 49 -7.83 39.95 19.77
C TYR A 49 -7.01 40.00 21.07
N GLY A 50 -5.75 39.54 21.05
CA GLY A 50 -4.82 39.62 22.16
C GLY A 50 -4.69 38.31 22.92
N MET A 51 -3.82 37.43 22.43
CA MET A 51 -3.39 36.25 23.19
C MET A 51 -2.39 36.64 24.29
N PRO A 52 -2.66 36.30 25.57
CA PRO A 52 -1.69 36.51 26.66
C PRO A 52 -0.37 35.78 26.40
N THR A 53 0.68 36.17 27.12
CA THR A 53 1.93 35.40 27.14
C THR A 53 1.65 34.01 27.72
N CYS A 54 1.83 32.97 26.90
CA CYS A 54 1.52 31.59 27.24
C CYS A 54 2.68 30.66 26.85
N SER A 55 2.67 29.45 27.42
CA SER A 55 3.55 28.36 26.99
C SER A 55 2.72 27.11 26.81
N GLY A 56 2.99 26.37 25.74
CA GLY A 56 2.35 25.10 25.43
C GLY A 56 3.29 23.93 25.66
N MET A 57 2.70 22.78 25.95
CA MET A 57 3.41 21.51 26.07
C MET A 57 2.55 20.38 25.52
N GLY A 58 3.13 19.55 24.68
CA GLY A 58 2.56 18.30 24.19
C GLY A 58 3.39 17.11 24.67
N ILE A 59 2.72 16.11 25.27
CA ILE A 59 3.36 14.88 25.74
C ILE A 59 2.78 13.68 24.98
N GLY A 60 3.65 12.85 24.41
CA GLY A 60 3.23 11.61 23.76
C GLY A 60 2.90 10.51 24.79
N ILE A 61 1.61 10.30 25.07
CA ILE A 61 1.15 9.33 26.08
C ILE A 61 1.59 7.90 25.77
N ASP A 62 1.55 7.48 24.50
CA ASP A 62 2.00 6.14 24.11
C ASP A 62 3.51 5.97 24.38
N ARG A 63 4.31 6.97 24.06
CA ARG A 63 5.77 6.95 24.30
C ARG A 63 6.09 6.99 25.80
N LEU A 64 5.33 7.77 26.58
CA LEU A 64 5.42 7.78 28.03
C LEU A 64 5.12 6.39 28.60
N THR A 65 4.04 5.77 28.12
CA THR A 65 3.63 4.42 28.54
C THR A 65 4.68 3.39 28.15
N MET A 66 5.23 3.45 26.93
CA MET A 66 6.34 2.60 26.50
C MET A 66 7.56 2.73 27.42
N PHE A 67 7.90 3.95 27.82
CA PHE A 67 9.00 4.20 28.73
C PHE A 67 8.73 3.62 30.13
N MET A 68 7.54 3.89 30.69
CA MET A 68 7.14 3.40 32.01
C MET A 68 7.01 1.88 32.10
N THR A 69 6.66 1.22 30.99
CA THR A 69 6.47 -0.23 30.92
C THR A 69 7.67 -0.96 30.31
N ASN A 70 8.76 -0.24 30.02
CA ASN A 70 9.97 -0.75 29.36
C ASN A 70 9.67 -1.52 28.05
N GLN A 71 8.71 -1.03 27.26
CA GLN A 71 8.34 -1.63 25.99
C GLN A 71 9.07 -0.95 24.82
N PRO A 72 9.73 -1.71 23.93
CA PRO A 72 10.48 -1.14 22.81
C PRO A 72 9.60 -0.67 21.64
N SER A 73 8.39 -1.23 21.50
CA SER A 73 7.43 -0.98 20.40
C SER A 73 6.13 -0.35 20.89
N ILE A 74 5.59 0.59 20.12
CA ILE A 74 4.30 1.24 20.40
C ILE A 74 3.13 0.27 20.32
N GLN A 75 3.24 -0.78 19.51
CA GLN A 75 2.21 -1.80 19.38
C GLN A 75 1.98 -2.58 20.68
N ASN A 76 2.96 -2.60 21.59
CA ASN A 76 2.86 -3.30 22.87
C ASN A 76 2.13 -2.49 23.95
N VAL A 77 1.83 -1.22 23.70
CA VAL A 77 1.10 -0.34 24.63
C VAL A 77 -0.27 0.09 24.10
N LEU A 78 -0.66 -0.41 22.93
CA LEU A 78 -1.96 -0.19 22.31
C LEU A 78 -2.77 -1.50 22.36
N PHE A 79 -4.03 -1.44 22.78
CA PHE A 79 -4.89 -2.63 22.81
C PHE A 79 -5.17 -3.21 21.41
N PHE A 80 -5.36 -2.32 20.42
CA PHE A 80 -5.66 -2.68 19.05
C PHE A 80 -4.80 -1.82 18.10
N PRO A 81 -3.50 -2.15 17.92
CA PRO A 81 -2.64 -1.40 17.02
C PRO A 81 -3.08 -1.56 15.56
N GLN A 82 -2.83 -0.53 14.74
CA GLN A 82 -3.06 -0.63 13.30
C GLN A 82 -2.12 -1.67 12.70
N MET A 83 -2.69 -2.78 12.22
CA MET A 83 -1.95 -3.86 11.56
C MET A 83 -2.09 -3.75 10.04
N ARG A 84 -1.10 -4.27 9.31
CA ARG A 84 -1.25 -4.47 7.86
C ARG A 84 -2.34 -5.53 7.64
N PRO A 85 -3.28 -5.30 6.71
CA PRO A 85 -4.26 -6.32 6.36
C PRO A 85 -3.58 -7.64 6.00
N GLU A 86 -4.18 -8.75 6.41
CA GLU A 86 -3.70 -10.06 6.00
C GLU A 86 -3.78 -10.18 4.48
N LYS A 87 -2.71 -10.71 3.88
CA LYS A 87 -2.76 -11.10 2.48
C LYS A 87 -3.70 -12.30 2.40
N LYS A 88 -4.85 -12.13 1.75
CA LYS A 88 -5.70 -13.28 1.41
C LYS A 88 -4.82 -14.29 0.69
N ALA A 89 -4.70 -15.49 1.25
CA ALA A 89 -4.09 -16.58 0.53
C ALA A 89 -4.82 -16.67 -0.83
N PRO A 90 -4.09 -16.87 -1.94
CA PRO A 90 -4.75 -17.23 -3.19
C PRO A 90 -5.68 -18.41 -2.90
N PRO A 91 -6.89 -18.46 -3.49
CA PRO A 91 -7.73 -19.65 -3.37
C PRO A 91 -6.86 -20.87 -3.68
N ALA A 92 -7.01 -21.95 -2.89
CA ALA A 92 -6.32 -23.20 -3.15
C ALA A 92 -6.51 -23.50 -4.63
N GLY A 93 -5.41 -23.49 -5.39
CA GLY A 93 -5.50 -23.61 -6.84
C GLY A 93 -6.19 -24.92 -7.20
N ASP A 94 -6.92 -24.93 -8.32
CA ASP A 94 -7.52 -26.15 -8.83
C ASP A 94 -6.41 -27.19 -9.09
N THR A 95 -6.74 -28.47 -8.91
CA THR A 95 -5.78 -29.56 -9.07
C THR A 95 -5.31 -29.67 -10.53
N ASP A 96 -4.18 -30.32 -10.78
CA ASP A 96 -3.66 -30.46 -12.16
C ASP A 96 -4.68 -31.18 -13.06
N GLU A 97 -5.44 -32.11 -12.50
CA GLU A 97 -6.51 -32.86 -13.17
C GLU A 97 -7.65 -31.95 -13.65
N ALA A 98 -7.94 -30.86 -12.92
CA ALA A 98 -8.99 -29.92 -13.31
C ALA A 98 -8.62 -29.12 -14.56
N PHE A 99 -7.32 -28.79 -14.74
CA PHE A 99 -6.83 -28.17 -15.97
C PHE A 99 -6.81 -29.16 -17.13
N VAL A 100 -6.43 -30.41 -16.89
CA VAL A 100 -6.48 -31.46 -17.93
C VAL A 100 -7.93 -31.73 -18.36
N ALA A 101 -8.90 -31.70 -17.44
CA ALA A 101 -10.32 -31.92 -17.73
C ALA A 101 -10.94 -30.90 -18.71
N ILE A 102 -10.38 -29.69 -18.80
CA ILE A 102 -10.81 -28.67 -19.77
C ILE A 102 -10.01 -28.70 -21.08
N GLY A 103 -9.18 -29.73 -21.28
CA GLY A 103 -8.41 -29.95 -22.50
C GLY A 103 -7.03 -29.29 -22.52
N VAL A 104 -6.54 -28.75 -21.40
CA VAL A 104 -5.15 -28.27 -21.30
C VAL A 104 -4.20 -29.47 -21.31
N PRO A 105 -3.19 -29.53 -22.20
CA PRO A 105 -2.19 -30.57 -22.17
C PRO A 105 -1.44 -30.56 -20.84
N GLU A 106 -1.20 -31.74 -20.25
CA GLU A 106 -0.51 -31.91 -18.96
C GLU A 106 0.82 -31.15 -18.91
N ALA A 107 1.56 -31.13 -20.03
CA ALA A 107 2.83 -30.42 -20.17
C ALA A 107 2.73 -28.89 -20.00
N TRP A 108 1.55 -28.30 -20.21
CA TRP A 108 1.30 -26.86 -20.06
C TRP A 108 0.75 -26.47 -18.67
N VAL A 109 0.26 -27.41 -17.87
CA VAL A 109 -0.30 -27.15 -16.53
C VAL A 109 0.70 -26.49 -15.58
N PRO A 110 1.97 -26.96 -15.47
CA PRO A 110 2.97 -26.31 -14.63
C PRO A 110 3.31 -24.88 -15.10
N ALA A 111 3.28 -24.65 -16.42
CA ALA A 111 3.56 -23.35 -17.02
C ALA A 111 2.44 -22.33 -16.72
N LEU A 112 1.17 -22.76 -16.78
CA LEU A 112 0.00 -21.96 -16.45
C LEU A 112 -0.02 -21.56 -14.96
N LYS A 113 0.23 -22.53 -14.07
CA LYS A 113 0.31 -22.28 -12.61
C LYS A 113 1.44 -21.31 -12.27
N LYS A 114 2.58 -21.43 -12.95
CA LYS A 114 3.72 -20.51 -12.78
C LYS A 114 3.47 -19.12 -13.36
N TYR A 115 2.69 -19.02 -14.44
CA TYR A 115 2.28 -17.74 -15.01
C TYR A 115 1.29 -17.01 -14.09
N GLY A 116 0.52 -17.74 -13.28
CA GLY A 116 -0.35 -17.19 -12.24
C GLY A 116 -1.80 -17.62 -12.34
N PHE A 117 -2.16 -18.49 -13.29
CA PHE A 117 -3.48 -19.11 -13.35
C PHE A 117 -3.55 -20.25 -12.34
N LYS A 118 -4.15 -19.98 -11.19
CA LYS A 118 -4.29 -20.93 -10.10
C LYS A 118 -5.60 -21.69 -10.18
N THR A 119 -6.62 -21.12 -10.81
CA THR A 119 -7.91 -21.78 -11.02
C THR A 119 -8.30 -21.85 -12.50
N VAL A 120 -9.12 -22.84 -12.84
CA VAL A 120 -9.75 -22.99 -14.16
C VAL A 120 -10.64 -21.80 -14.48
N ALA A 121 -11.27 -21.20 -13.46
CA ALA A 121 -12.08 -19.98 -13.62
C ALA A 121 -11.23 -18.78 -14.07
N GLU A 122 -10.04 -18.58 -13.49
CA GLU A 122 -9.11 -17.53 -13.91
C GLU A 122 -8.64 -17.74 -15.35
N LEU A 123 -8.40 -19.00 -15.74
CA LEU A 123 -8.02 -19.35 -17.11
C LEU A 123 -9.16 -19.01 -18.09
N LYS A 124 -10.41 -19.39 -17.78
CA LYS A 124 -11.59 -19.07 -18.61
C LYS A 124 -11.91 -17.57 -18.67
N ALA A 125 -11.48 -16.79 -17.69
CA ALA A 125 -11.63 -15.33 -17.70
C ALA A 125 -10.56 -14.63 -18.58
N ALA A 126 -9.50 -15.34 -18.98
CA ALA A 126 -8.39 -14.76 -19.73
C ALA A 126 -8.77 -14.37 -21.17
N ASN A 127 -8.00 -13.43 -21.74
CA ASN A 127 -8.10 -13.10 -23.17
C ASN A 127 -7.27 -14.11 -23.99
N PRO A 128 -7.86 -14.83 -24.97
CA PRO A 128 -7.16 -15.87 -25.74
C PRO A 128 -5.89 -15.39 -26.45
N ASN A 129 -5.94 -14.22 -27.11
CA ASN A 129 -4.81 -13.67 -27.86
C ASN A 129 -3.65 -13.26 -26.93
N LYS A 130 -4.00 -12.64 -25.80
CA LYS A 130 -3.00 -12.28 -24.79
C LYS A 130 -2.36 -13.52 -24.19
N LEU A 131 -3.17 -14.53 -23.85
CA LEU A 131 -2.69 -15.77 -23.26
C LEU A 131 -1.75 -16.53 -24.21
N LEU A 132 -2.06 -16.58 -25.50
CA LEU A 132 -1.19 -17.20 -26.51
C LEU A 132 0.20 -16.56 -26.56
N ASN A 133 0.24 -15.22 -26.61
CA ASN A 133 1.50 -14.46 -26.66
C ASN A 133 2.33 -14.66 -25.39
N ASP A 134 1.66 -14.61 -24.23
CA ASP A 134 2.29 -14.75 -22.93
C ASP A 134 2.86 -16.16 -22.70
N LEU A 135 2.10 -17.20 -23.05
CA LEU A 135 2.55 -18.59 -22.99
C LEU A 135 3.64 -18.90 -24.01
N GLY A 136 3.53 -18.35 -25.22
CA GLY A 136 4.58 -18.43 -26.24
C GLY A 136 5.89 -17.77 -25.80
N GLY A 137 5.80 -16.61 -25.15
CA GLY A 137 6.94 -15.92 -24.55
C GLY A 137 7.54 -16.71 -23.38
N LEU A 138 6.70 -17.28 -22.52
CA LEU A 138 7.12 -18.08 -21.38
C LEU A 138 7.81 -19.39 -21.80
N ARG A 139 7.29 -20.08 -22.83
CA ARG A 139 7.94 -21.26 -23.45
C ARG A 139 9.36 -20.95 -23.91
N LYS A 140 9.55 -19.84 -24.62
CA LYS A 140 10.88 -19.40 -25.09
C LYS A 140 11.80 -19.06 -23.92
N LYS A 141 11.31 -18.30 -22.93
CA LYS A 141 12.07 -17.87 -21.76
C LYS A 141 12.50 -19.04 -20.88
N MET A 142 11.66 -20.05 -20.74
CA MET A 142 11.91 -21.23 -19.91
C MET A 142 12.52 -22.41 -20.67
N LYS A 143 12.77 -22.27 -21.98
CA LYS A 143 13.30 -23.33 -22.84
C LYS A 143 12.52 -24.65 -22.70
N LEU A 144 11.20 -24.56 -22.64
CA LEU A 144 10.33 -25.73 -22.49
C LEU A 144 10.28 -26.51 -23.81
N ASP A 145 10.60 -27.80 -23.77
CA ASP A 145 10.52 -28.73 -24.89
C ASP A 145 9.08 -29.27 -25.07
N ILE A 146 8.15 -28.34 -25.27
CA ILE A 146 6.72 -28.61 -25.47
C ILE A 146 6.27 -28.02 -26.81
N PRO A 147 5.25 -28.57 -27.50
CA PRO A 147 4.74 -27.99 -28.74
C PRO A 147 4.22 -26.55 -28.55
N ALA A 148 4.34 -25.72 -29.59
CA ALA A 148 3.70 -24.40 -29.58
C ALA A 148 2.19 -24.55 -29.63
N LEU A 149 1.49 -23.79 -28.79
CA LEU A 149 0.03 -23.71 -28.82
C LEU A 149 -0.45 -22.89 -30.01
N LYS A 150 -1.62 -23.23 -30.53
CA LYS A 150 -2.38 -22.44 -31.48
C LYS A 150 -3.52 -21.69 -30.77
N LEU A 151 -4.08 -20.70 -31.45
CA LEU A 151 -5.17 -19.89 -30.88
C LEU A 151 -6.42 -20.73 -30.63
N GLU A 152 -6.72 -21.67 -31.52
CA GLU A 152 -7.89 -22.55 -31.44
C GLU A 152 -7.84 -23.45 -30.20
N GLU A 153 -6.64 -23.92 -29.83
CA GLU A 153 -6.43 -24.74 -28.63
C GLU A 153 -6.72 -23.93 -27.36
N ILE A 154 -6.27 -22.67 -27.31
CA ILE A 154 -6.52 -21.78 -26.17
C ILE A 154 -7.99 -21.36 -26.09
N GLN A 155 -8.64 -21.11 -27.22
CA GLN A 155 -10.07 -20.82 -27.29
C GLN A 155 -10.92 -21.99 -26.77
N ALA A 156 -10.53 -23.22 -27.10
CA ALA A 156 -11.17 -24.43 -26.58
C ALA A 156 -11.10 -24.53 -25.05
N TRP A 157 -9.95 -24.19 -24.44
CA TRP A 157 -9.80 -24.19 -22.97
C TRP A 157 -10.67 -23.15 -22.27
N ILE A 158 -10.81 -22.00 -22.92
CA ILE A 158 -11.53 -20.83 -22.38
C ILE A 158 -13.06 -20.96 -22.60
N GLY A 159 -13.50 -21.85 -23.49
CA GLY A 159 -14.91 -22.05 -23.82
C GLY A 159 -15.52 -20.89 -24.60
N LYS A 160 -14.69 -20.16 -25.37
CA LYS A 160 -15.13 -19.13 -26.31
C LYS A 160 -14.90 -19.66 -27.73
N GLU A 161 -15.94 -20.22 -28.32
CA GLU A 161 -16.01 -20.46 -29.77
C GLU A 161 -15.89 -19.14 -30.55
#